data_AF-A0A2V9AQF7-F1
#
_entry.id   AF-A0A2V9AQF7-F1
#
_cell.length_a   1.000
_cell.length_b   1.000
_cell.length_c   1.000
_cell.angle_alpha   90.00
_cell.angle_beta   90.00
_cell.angle_gamma   90.00
#
_symmetry.space_group_name_H-M   'P 1'
#
loop_
_entity.id
_entity.type
_entity.pdbx_description
1 polymer ?
#
loop_
_entity_poly.entity_id
_entity_poly.type
_entity_poly.pdbx_seq_one_letter_code
_entity_poly.pdbx_strand_id
1 'polypeptide(L)'
;MNFPTNHIERIKEFGYTESEARFLYIVAVHSGYFTLGQFRNFTGTAYRKRPTSFAEKVLKRGHATIRDYMRRGSIFHLFSRTIYGQIDKDNLRNRKRHSFDFMRSRLVLLDFILANQDLNYFETEQDKVRFFCDELGVPKDSLPAKVYEGGPESKPTLRYFVDKFPLFLSSPFSGAPRVVTLSYVDSGFETSSHFVSHLG
;
A
#
# COMPACT_ATOMS: atom_id res chain seq x y z
N MET A 1 -13.07 -1.95 -1.60
CA MET A 1 -11.98 -1.76 -2.57
C MET A 1 -12.48 -2.20 -3.92
N ASN A 2 -12.66 -1.21 -4.78
CA ASN A 2 -12.98 -1.44 -6.17
C ASN A 2 -11.67 -1.71 -6.89
N PHE A 3 -11.39 -2.97 -7.23
CA PHE A 3 -10.25 -3.31 -8.07
C PHE A 3 -10.54 -2.85 -9.50
N PRO A 4 -9.71 -2.00 -10.13
CA PRO A 4 -9.89 -1.66 -11.52
C PRO A 4 -9.69 -2.93 -12.36
N THR A 5 -10.75 -3.46 -12.98
CA THR A 5 -10.74 -4.76 -13.69
C THR A 5 -9.59 -4.83 -14.70
N ASN A 6 -9.35 -3.74 -15.43
CA ASN A 6 -8.26 -3.65 -16.40
C ASN A 6 -6.87 -3.89 -15.77
N HIS A 7 -6.60 -3.34 -14.58
CA HIS A 7 -5.33 -3.52 -13.87
C HIS A 7 -5.14 -4.98 -13.44
N ILE A 8 -6.21 -5.65 -13.03
CA ILE A 8 -6.16 -7.05 -12.63
C ILE A 8 -5.88 -7.95 -13.84
N GLU A 9 -6.56 -7.72 -14.96
CA GLU A 9 -6.31 -8.46 -16.21
C GLU A 9 -4.87 -8.31 -16.70
N ARG A 10 -4.34 -7.09 -16.70
CA ARG A 10 -2.94 -6.83 -17.07
C ARG A 10 -1.92 -7.55 -16.18
N ILE A 11 -2.18 -7.69 -14.88
CA ILE A 11 -1.32 -8.51 -14.01
C ILE A 11 -1.45 -10.01 -14.37
N LYS A 12 -2.66 -10.49 -14.68
CA LYS A 12 -2.92 -11.89 -15.05
C LYS A 12 -2.19 -12.31 -16.32
N GLU A 13 -1.89 -11.38 -17.25
CA GLU A 13 -1.07 -11.65 -18.44
C GLU A 13 0.32 -12.22 -18.09
N PHE A 14 0.83 -11.97 -16.88
CA PHE A 14 2.05 -12.62 -16.38
C PHE A 14 1.81 -14.03 -15.83
N GLY A 15 0.67 -14.67 -16.09
CA GLY A 15 0.34 -16.03 -15.62
C GLY A 15 -0.02 -16.10 -14.12
N TYR A 16 -0.51 -15.00 -13.56
CA TYR A 16 -1.11 -14.99 -12.23
C TYR A 16 -2.59 -15.38 -12.30
N THR A 17 -3.08 -16.07 -11.27
CA THR A 17 -4.53 -16.25 -11.10
C THR A 17 -5.18 -14.91 -10.74
N GLU A 18 -6.51 -14.84 -10.86
CA GLU A 18 -7.29 -13.67 -10.38
C GLU A 18 -6.93 -13.29 -8.93
N SER A 19 -6.88 -14.28 -8.03
CA SER A 19 -6.55 -14.05 -6.63
C SER A 19 -5.10 -13.59 -6.42
N GLU A 20 -4.14 -14.16 -7.14
CA GLU A 20 -2.74 -13.71 -7.08
C GLU A 20 -2.62 -12.27 -7.63
N ALA A 21 -3.31 -11.95 -8.71
CA ALA A 21 -3.30 -10.61 -9.32
C ALA A 21 -3.90 -9.55 -8.40
N ARG A 22 -5.06 -9.84 -7.78
CA ARG A 22 -5.66 -8.95 -6.77
C ARG A 22 -4.75 -8.76 -5.57
N PHE A 23 -4.12 -9.82 -5.07
CA PHE A 23 -3.17 -9.70 -3.97
C PHE A 23 -1.98 -8.82 -4.34
N LEU A 24 -1.37 -9.04 -5.50
CA LEU A 24 -0.25 -8.24 -5.99
C LEU A 24 -0.63 -6.77 -6.20
N TYR A 25 -1.86 -6.50 -6.65
CA TYR A 25 -2.41 -5.15 -6.73
C TYR A 25 -2.42 -4.46 -5.37
N ILE A 26 -3.03 -5.09 -4.36
CA ILE A 26 -3.10 -4.55 -2.98
C ILE A 26 -1.70 -4.28 -2.44
N VAL A 27 -0.79 -5.25 -2.59
CA VAL A 27 0.59 -5.11 -2.14
C VAL A 27 1.27 -3.94 -2.83
N ALA A 28 1.15 -3.82 -4.15
CA ALA A 28 1.80 -2.74 -4.91
C ALA A 28 1.34 -1.36 -4.43
N VAL A 29 0.02 -1.19 -4.25
CA VAL A 29 -0.61 0.07 -3.86
C VAL A 29 -0.29 0.46 -2.43
N HIS A 30 -0.41 -0.47 -1.47
CA HIS A 30 -0.45 -0.09 -0.05
C HIS A 30 0.83 -0.38 0.74
N SER A 31 1.57 -1.42 0.37
CA SER A 31 2.64 -1.95 1.22
C SER A 31 4.01 -1.96 0.55
N GLY A 32 4.10 -2.54 -0.65
CA GLY A 32 5.34 -2.96 -1.29
C GLY A 32 5.92 -4.25 -0.69
N TYR A 33 5.52 -4.64 0.51
CA TYR A 33 6.01 -5.82 1.21
C TYR A 33 4.88 -6.77 1.59
N PHE A 34 5.16 -8.07 1.68
CA PHE A 34 4.19 -9.06 2.12
C PHE A 34 4.84 -10.32 2.67
N THR A 35 4.05 -11.15 3.33
CA THR A 35 4.42 -12.52 3.72
C THR A 35 3.55 -13.55 3.02
N LEU A 36 4.01 -14.81 2.94
CA LEU A 36 3.15 -15.90 2.45
C LEU A 36 1.98 -16.20 3.38
N GLY A 37 2.09 -15.86 4.67
CA GLY A 37 0.98 -15.96 5.62
C GLY A 37 -0.18 -15.02 5.24
N GLN A 38 0.14 -13.77 4.89
CA GLN A 38 -0.83 -12.79 4.40
C GLN A 38 -1.48 -13.23 3.09
N PHE A 39 -0.71 -13.75 2.15
CA PHE A 39 -1.25 -14.30 0.90
C PHE A 39 -2.20 -15.49 1.16
N ARG A 40 -1.81 -16.40 2.06
CA ARG A 40 -2.64 -17.55 2.44
C ARG A 40 -3.95 -17.11 3.07
N ASN A 41 -3.89 -16.13 3.99
CA ASN A 41 -5.08 -15.57 4.63
C ASN A 41 -6.00 -14.92 3.60
N PHE A 42 -5.45 -14.10 2.69
CA PHE A 42 -6.19 -13.42 1.64
C PHE A 42 -6.93 -14.38 0.70
N THR A 43 -6.28 -15.48 0.30
CA THR A 43 -6.87 -16.42 -0.67
C THR A 43 -7.84 -17.43 -0.05
N GLY A 44 -7.97 -17.47 1.29
CA GLY A 44 -8.82 -18.43 1.98
C GLY A 44 -8.48 -19.90 1.68
N THR A 45 -7.27 -20.17 1.18
CA THR A 45 -6.90 -21.50 0.68
C THR A 45 -6.81 -22.50 1.83
N ALA A 46 -7.82 -23.37 1.95
CA ALA A 46 -7.76 -24.56 2.79
C ALA A 46 -6.71 -25.53 2.22
N TYR A 47 -5.49 -25.50 2.76
CA TYR A 47 -4.41 -26.50 2.72
C TYR A 47 -3.98 -27.16 1.37
N ARG A 48 -4.69 -27.02 0.24
CA ARG A 48 -4.47 -27.84 -0.98
C ARG A 48 -3.80 -27.13 -2.17
N LYS A 49 -3.76 -25.80 -2.24
CA LYS A 49 -2.95 -25.07 -3.25
C LYS A 49 -1.80 -24.38 -2.53
N ARG A 50 -0.57 -24.90 -2.70
CA ARG A 50 0.57 -24.53 -1.86
C ARG A 50 0.99 -23.07 -2.12
N PRO A 51 1.07 -22.21 -1.10
CA PRO A 51 1.66 -20.87 -1.20
C PRO A 51 3.08 -20.84 -1.82
N THR A 52 3.78 -21.99 -1.84
CA THR A 52 5.07 -22.15 -2.51
C THR A 52 4.99 -21.91 -4.02
N SER A 53 3.91 -22.27 -4.71
CA SER A 53 3.80 -22.01 -6.16
C SER A 53 3.72 -20.53 -6.48
N PHE A 54 3.05 -19.75 -5.61
CA PHE A 54 3.01 -18.30 -5.73
C PHE A 54 4.39 -17.68 -5.46
N ALA A 55 5.05 -18.12 -4.37
CA ALA A 55 6.39 -17.66 -4.01
C ALA A 55 7.41 -17.91 -5.15
N GLU A 56 7.46 -19.13 -5.67
CA GLU A 56 8.32 -19.49 -6.80
C GLU A 56 8.00 -18.64 -8.04
N LYS A 57 6.71 -18.41 -8.32
CA LYS A 57 6.27 -17.61 -9.47
C LYS A 57 6.75 -16.16 -9.37
N VAL A 58 6.54 -15.49 -8.25
CA VAL A 58 6.96 -14.07 -8.08
C VAL A 58 8.47 -13.91 -8.09
N LEU A 59 9.22 -14.91 -7.59
CA LEU A 59 10.69 -14.90 -7.59
C LEU A 59 11.26 -15.21 -8.98
N LYS A 60 10.81 -16.29 -9.63
CA LYS A 60 11.28 -16.72 -10.95
C LYS A 60 11.02 -15.67 -12.02
N ARG A 61 9.92 -14.93 -11.91
CA ARG A 61 9.59 -13.82 -12.83
C ARG A 61 10.32 -12.52 -12.49
N GLY A 62 11.10 -12.48 -11.41
CA GLY A 62 11.79 -11.26 -10.97
C GLY A 62 10.84 -10.15 -10.51
N HIS A 63 9.61 -10.49 -10.10
CA HIS A 63 8.63 -9.52 -9.65
C HIS A 63 8.86 -9.12 -8.19
N ALA A 64 9.28 -10.07 -7.37
CA ALA A 64 9.62 -9.86 -5.97
C ALA A 64 11.02 -10.41 -5.62
N THR A 65 11.56 -9.96 -4.49
CA THR A 65 12.76 -10.53 -3.85
C THR A 65 12.47 -10.88 -2.40
N ILE A 66 13.20 -11.83 -1.83
CA ILE A 66 13.21 -12.04 -0.38
C ILE A 66 14.15 -11.01 0.24
N ARG A 67 13.70 -10.31 1.28
CA ARG A 67 14.49 -9.29 1.97
C ARG A 67 15.06 -9.74 3.28
N ASP A 68 14.25 -10.49 4.01
CA ASP A 68 14.56 -10.89 5.35
C ASP A 68 13.83 -12.18 5.70
N TYR A 69 14.38 -12.88 6.68
CA TYR A 69 13.79 -14.04 7.30
C TYR A 69 13.45 -13.68 8.75
N MET A 70 12.17 -13.42 9.00
CA MET A 70 11.70 -13.35 10.39
C MET A 70 11.57 -14.76 10.95
N ARG A 71 11.62 -14.89 12.28
CA ARG A 71 11.45 -16.18 12.99
C ARG A 71 10.22 -17.00 12.55
N ARG A 72 9.21 -16.36 11.91
CA ARG A 72 7.96 -16.97 11.46
C ARG A 72 7.77 -17.02 9.94
N GLY A 73 8.74 -16.59 9.13
CA GLY A 73 8.66 -16.65 7.67
C GLY A 73 9.44 -15.57 6.92
N SER A 74 9.47 -15.68 5.60
CA SER A 74 10.16 -14.72 4.72
C SER A 74 9.32 -13.47 4.42
N ILE A 75 9.98 -12.32 4.41
CA ILE A 75 9.43 -11.06 3.91
C ILE A 75 9.79 -10.92 2.43
N PHE A 76 8.75 -10.76 1.60
CA PHE A 76 8.87 -10.51 0.17
C PHE A 76 8.74 -9.01 -0.09
N HIS A 77 9.58 -8.48 -0.97
CA HIS A 77 9.50 -7.12 -1.49
C HIS A 77 9.09 -7.15 -2.95
N LEU A 78 7.91 -6.61 -3.26
CA LEU A 78 7.42 -6.41 -4.61
C LEU A 78 8.07 -5.14 -5.17
N PHE A 79 9.07 -5.30 -6.04
CA PHE A 79 9.91 -4.18 -6.51
C PHE A 79 9.84 -3.95 -8.02
N SER A 80 9.33 -4.91 -8.79
CA SER A 80 9.39 -4.87 -10.25
C SER A 80 8.57 -3.72 -10.81
N ARG A 81 9.21 -2.85 -11.58
CA ARG A 81 8.54 -1.79 -12.34
C ARG A 81 7.48 -2.34 -13.28
N THR A 82 7.63 -3.58 -13.76
CA THR A 82 6.67 -4.21 -14.66
C THR A 82 5.30 -4.36 -14.00
N ILE A 83 5.24 -4.83 -12.75
CA ILE A 83 3.97 -4.95 -12.01
C ILE A 83 3.37 -3.57 -11.74
N TYR A 84 4.17 -2.62 -11.30
CA TYR A 84 3.68 -1.27 -11.01
C TYR A 84 3.24 -0.52 -12.27
N GLY A 85 3.87 -0.77 -13.42
CA GLY A 85 3.49 -0.22 -14.71
C GLY A 85 2.14 -0.74 -15.20
N GLN A 86 1.82 -2.02 -14.96
CA GLN A 86 0.52 -2.57 -15.36
C GLN A 86 -0.69 -1.95 -14.65
N ILE A 87 -0.45 -1.36 -13.47
CA ILE A 87 -1.49 -0.71 -12.67
C ILE A 87 -1.43 0.83 -12.77
N ASP A 88 -0.64 1.35 -13.71
CA ASP A 88 -0.41 2.78 -13.96
C ASP A 88 0.06 3.56 -12.71
N LYS A 89 0.87 2.90 -11.85
CA LYS A 89 1.38 3.44 -10.58
C LYS A 89 2.87 3.21 -10.37
N ASP A 90 3.67 3.25 -11.43
CA ASP A 90 5.14 3.09 -11.41
C ASP A 90 5.88 4.16 -10.57
N ASN A 91 5.23 5.29 -10.35
CA ASN A 91 5.66 6.38 -9.47
C ASN A 91 5.58 6.02 -7.98
N LEU A 92 4.83 4.99 -7.57
CA LEU A 92 4.73 4.59 -6.17
C LEU A 92 6.09 4.16 -5.63
N ARG A 93 6.51 4.81 -4.54
CA ARG A 93 7.79 4.51 -3.87
C ARG A 93 7.78 3.17 -3.11
N ASN A 94 6.66 2.45 -3.08
CA ASN A 94 6.55 1.16 -2.38
C ASN A 94 7.50 0.11 -2.98
N ARG A 95 7.82 0.24 -4.28
CA ARG A 95 8.83 -0.58 -4.97
C ARG A 95 10.27 -0.32 -4.53
N LYS A 96 10.56 0.79 -3.85
CA LYS A 96 11.92 1.14 -3.40
C LYS A 96 12.29 0.36 -2.14
N ARG A 97 13.58 0.16 -1.93
CA ARG A 97 14.13 -0.41 -0.70
C ARG A 97 13.87 0.55 0.47
N HIS A 98 13.41 0.04 1.61
CA HIS A 98 13.14 0.82 2.82
C HIS A 98 13.79 0.19 4.05
N SER A 99 13.83 0.94 5.16
CA SER A 99 14.32 0.47 6.45
C SER A 99 13.45 -0.66 7.01
N PHE A 100 13.99 -1.39 7.99
CA PHE A 100 13.27 -2.50 8.64
C PHE A 100 11.99 -2.05 9.34
N ASP A 101 12.02 -0.92 10.04
CA ASP A 101 10.84 -0.40 10.74
C ASP A 101 9.75 0.03 9.76
N PHE A 102 10.13 0.63 8.64
CA PHE A 102 9.18 0.92 7.56
C PHE A 102 8.55 -0.37 7.01
N MET A 103 9.36 -1.42 6.77
CA MET A 103 8.83 -2.72 6.32
C MET A 103 7.82 -3.28 7.32
N ARG A 104 8.08 -3.17 8.63
CA ARG A 104 7.19 -3.66 9.68
C ARG A 104 5.86 -2.91 9.70
N SER A 105 5.87 -1.58 9.69
CA SER A 105 4.65 -0.77 9.61
C SER A 105 3.85 -1.09 8.36
N ARG A 106 4.50 -1.36 7.22
CA ARG A 106 3.83 -1.78 5.98
C ARG A 106 3.16 -3.14 6.06
N LEU A 107 3.76 -4.10 6.78
CA LEU A 107 3.17 -5.41 7.00
C LEU A 107 1.90 -5.32 7.88
N VAL A 108 1.95 -4.55 8.97
CA VAL A 108 0.78 -4.32 9.84
C VAL A 108 -0.33 -3.60 9.07
N LEU A 109 0.03 -2.58 8.30
CA LEU A 109 -0.88 -1.85 7.42
C LEU A 109 -1.53 -2.81 6.40
N LEU A 110 -0.75 -3.71 5.81
CA LEU A 110 -1.28 -4.68 4.87
C LEU A 110 -2.30 -5.62 5.53
N ASP A 111 -2.07 -6.07 6.77
CA ASP A 111 -3.05 -6.88 7.50
C ASP A 111 -4.39 -6.14 7.65
N PHE A 112 -4.35 -4.84 8.00
CA PHE A 112 -5.54 -3.99 8.07
C PHE A 112 -6.28 -3.91 6.73
N ILE A 113 -5.55 -3.65 5.63
CA ILE A 113 -6.16 -3.55 4.28
C ILE A 113 -6.78 -4.88 3.85
N LEU A 114 -6.08 -6.00 4.09
CA LEU A 114 -6.57 -7.33 3.71
C LEU A 114 -7.81 -7.74 4.52
N ALA A 115 -7.95 -7.26 5.76
CA ALA A 115 -9.13 -7.50 6.59
C ALA A 115 -10.33 -6.60 6.22
N ASN A 116 -10.09 -5.40 5.66
CA ASN A 116 -11.13 -4.39 5.39
C ASN A 116 -11.17 -4.03 3.90
N GLN A 117 -11.29 -5.06 3.05
CA GLN A 117 -11.22 -4.92 1.60
C GLN A 117 -12.42 -4.24 0.97
N ASP A 118 -13.52 -4.03 1.68
CA ASP A 118 -14.75 -3.40 1.21
C ASP A 118 -14.67 -1.86 1.24
N LEU A 119 -13.77 -1.30 2.03
CA LEU A 119 -13.57 0.15 2.16
C LEU A 119 -13.05 0.82 0.88
N ASN A 120 -13.36 2.11 0.72
CA ASN A 120 -13.01 2.92 -0.45
C ASN A 120 -11.72 3.71 -0.18
N TYR A 121 -10.57 3.09 -0.44
CA TYR A 121 -9.26 3.67 -0.18
C TYR A 121 -8.82 4.69 -1.23
N PHE A 122 -8.14 5.74 -0.77
CA PHE A 122 -7.32 6.60 -1.61
C PHE A 122 -5.95 5.93 -1.83
N GLU A 123 -5.65 5.61 -3.09
CA GLU A 123 -4.51 4.77 -3.46
C GLU A 123 -3.21 5.58 -3.65
N THR A 124 -3.32 6.83 -4.09
CA THR A 124 -2.18 7.72 -4.37
C THR A 124 -2.24 9.02 -3.60
N GLU A 125 -1.08 9.70 -3.49
CA GLU A 125 -1.01 11.07 -2.97
C GLU A 125 -1.93 12.02 -3.77
N GLN A 126 -1.98 11.85 -5.09
CA GLN A 126 -2.81 12.66 -5.97
C GLN A 126 -4.30 12.46 -5.70
N ASP A 127 -4.75 11.23 -5.43
CA ASP A 127 -6.16 10.96 -5.11
C ASP A 127 -6.56 11.66 -3.82
N LYS A 128 -5.69 11.65 -2.80
CA LYS A 128 -5.92 12.34 -1.52
C LYS A 128 -5.98 13.85 -1.73
N VAL A 129 -4.99 14.43 -2.41
CA VAL A 129 -4.93 15.89 -2.67
C VAL A 129 -6.15 16.35 -3.46
N ARG A 130 -6.49 15.64 -4.54
CA ARG A 130 -7.66 15.95 -5.38
C ARG A 130 -8.94 15.93 -4.57
N PHE A 131 -9.14 14.90 -3.75
CA PHE A 131 -10.33 14.80 -2.92
C PHE A 131 -10.45 15.96 -1.92
N PHE A 132 -9.39 16.25 -1.16
CA PHE A 132 -9.45 17.33 -0.17
C PHE A 132 -9.56 18.72 -0.81
N CYS A 133 -8.82 18.99 -1.88
CA CYS A 133 -8.81 20.31 -2.50
C CYS A 133 -10.03 20.54 -3.39
N ASP A 134 -10.35 19.59 -4.27
CA ASP A 134 -11.36 19.79 -5.31
C ASP A 134 -12.77 19.48 -4.80
N GLU A 135 -12.93 18.44 -3.97
CA GLU A 135 -14.24 18.02 -3.47
C GLU A 135 -14.60 18.67 -2.12
N LEU A 136 -13.63 18.83 -1.21
CA LEU A 136 -13.87 19.44 0.11
C LEU A 136 -13.49 20.91 0.20
N GLY A 137 -12.86 21.49 -0.84
CA GLY A 137 -12.45 22.89 -0.86
C GLY A 137 -11.36 23.23 0.17
N VAL A 138 -10.63 22.25 0.68
CA VAL A 138 -9.56 22.47 1.66
C VAL A 138 -8.36 23.13 0.96
N PRO A 139 -7.86 24.28 1.48
CA PRO A 139 -6.67 24.91 0.95
C PRO A 139 -5.49 23.94 0.93
N LYS A 140 -4.75 23.91 -0.18
CA LYS A 140 -3.69 22.92 -0.41
C LYS A 140 -2.53 23.05 0.57
N ASP A 141 -2.29 24.26 1.08
CA ASP A 141 -1.31 24.59 2.11
C ASP A 141 -1.72 24.13 3.51
N SER A 142 -3.00 23.84 3.75
CA SER A 142 -3.50 23.24 4.99
C SER A 142 -3.37 21.71 5.04
N LEU A 143 -2.93 21.07 3.96
CA LEU A 143 -2.78 19.61 3.92
C LEU A 143 -1.50 19.15 4.62
N PRO A 144 -1.50 17.98 5.30
CA PRO A 144 -0.30 17.40 5.88
C PRO A 144 0.79 17.22 4.83
N ALA A 145 1.91 17.92 5.00
CA ALA A 145 2.99 17.95 4.03
C ALA A 145 4.37 17.91 4.68
N LYS A 146 5.34 17.41 3.93
CA LYS A 146 6.75 17.44 4.31
C LYS A 146 7.58 17.95 3.14
N VAL A 147 8.44 18.92 3.45
CA VAL A 147 9.46 19.42 2.51
C VAL A 147 10.65 18.46 2.54
N TYR A 148 11.09 18.03 1.36
CA TYR A 148 12.33 17.32 1.18
C TYR A 148 13.32 18.23 0.48
N GLU A 149 14.35 18.64 1.21
CA GLU A 149 15.48 19.36 0.65
C GLU A 149 16.23 18.46 -0.33
N GLY A 150 16.57 19.02 -1.48
CA GLY A 150 17.37 18.36 -2.49
C GLY A 150 18.87 18.57 -2.23
N GLY A 151 19.70 18.13 -3.18
CA GLY A 151 21.09 18.57 -3.21
C GLY A 151 21.21 20.08 -3.44
N PRO A 152 22.42 20.67 -3.32
CA PRO A 152 22.64 22.12 -3.36
C PRO A 152 22.01 22.85 -4.56
N GLU A 153 21.83 22.18 -5.70
CA GLU A 153 21.25 22.74 -6.94
C GLU A 153 19.80 22.31 -7.20
N SER A 154 19.21 21.50 -6.32
CA SER A 154 17.87 20.94 -6.51
C SER A 154 16.82 21.75 -5.78
N LYS A 155 15.71 22.05 -6.46
CA LYS A 155 14.56 22.69 -5.82
C LYS A 155 13.97 21.74 -4.75
N PRO A 156 13.59 22.27 -3.56
CA PRO A 156 12.91 21.48 -2.54
C PRO A 156 11.64 20.83 -3.12
N THR A 157 11.39 19.58 -2.76
CA THR A 157 10.18 18.87 -3.18
C THR A 157 9.20 18.78 -2.02
N LEU A 158 8.03 19.39 -2.17
CA LEU A 158 6.91 19.23 -1.24
C LEU A 158 6.15 17.93 -1.55
N ARG A 159 5.85 17.15 -0.52
CA ARG A 159 5.05 15.91 -0.62
C ARG A 159 3.97 15.89 0.43
N TYR A 160 2.78 15.45 0.05
CA TYR A 160 1.62 15.35 0.93
C TYR A 160 1.43 13.94 1.48
N PHE A 161 0.87 13.80 2.68
CA PHE A 161 0.51 12.51 3.30
C PHE A 161 1.67 11.48 3.30
N VAL A 162 2.85 11.90 3.75
CA VAL A 162 4.11 11.15 3.59
C VAL A 162 4.21 9.89 4.43
N ASP A 163 3.41 9.78 5.49
CA ASP A 163 3.21 8.57 6.29
C ASP A 163 2.65 7.42 5.43
N LYS A 164 1.85 7.76 4.41
CA LYS A 164 1.12 6.84 3.54
C LYS A 164 0.28 5.83 4.33
N PHE A 165 -0.29 6.23 5.45
CA PHE A 165 -1.31 5.44 6.10
C PHE A 165 -2.57 5.40 5.23
N PRO A 166 -3.37 4.32 5.35
CA PRO A 166 -4.64 4.20 4.66
C PRO A 166 -5.53 5.40 4.99
N LEU A 167 -6.06 6.01 3.94
CA LEU A 167 -7.13 6.98 4.00
C LEU A 167 -8.27 6.40 3.18
N PHE A 168 -9.49 6.44 3.70
CA PHE A 168 -10.63 5.88 2.99
C PHE A 168 -11.92 6.61 3.34
N LEU A 169 -12.91 6.48 2.46
CA LEU A 169 -14.28 6.89 2.73
C LEU A 169 -15.06 5.74 3.35
N SER A 170 -15.63 5.99 4.52
CA SER A 170 -16.53 5.05 5.20
C SER A 170 -17.80 5.76 5.65
N SER A 171 -18.91 5.05 5.65
CA SER A 171 -20.12 5.50 6.34
C SER A 171 -20.07 4.94 7.76
N PRO A 172 -20.10 5.77 8.81
CA PRO A 172 -19.94 5.30 10.19
C PRO A 172 -21.11 4.40 10.65
N PHE A 173 -22.28 4.55 10.04
CA PHE A 173 -23.46 3.72 10.25
C PHE A 173 -24.39 3.82 9.03
N SER A 174 -25.27 2.83 8.85
CA SER A 174 -26.18 2.79 7.70
C SER A 174 -27.00 4.08 7.58
N GLY A 175 -27.00 4.70 6.40
CA GLY A 175 -27.70 5.96 6.13
C GLY A 175 -26.91 7.24 6.46
N ALA A 176 -25.74 7.14 7.10
CA ALA A 176 -24.90 8.32 7.36
C ALA A 176 -24.13 8.78 6.10
N PRO A 177 -23.87 10.10 5.97
CA PRO A 177 -22.92 10.61 4.98
C PRO A 177 -21.56 9.92 5.10
N ARG A 178 -20.86 9.74 3.97
CA ARG A 178 -19.50 9.21 3.98
C ARG A 178 -18.56 10.24 4.61
N VAL A 179 -17.74 9.79 5.55
CA VAL A 179 -16.70 10.60 6.17
C VAL A 179 -15.32 10.08 5.79
N VAL A 180 -14.34 10.98 5.77
CA VAL A 180 -12.94 10.62 5.61
C VAL A 180 -12.45 10.01 6.92
N THR A 181 -11.96 8.78 6.84
CA THR A 181 -11.37 8.09 7.98
C THR A 181 -9.86 8.02 7.80
N LEU A 182 -9.14 8.58 8.78
CA LEU A 182 -7.70 8.48 8.90
C LEU A 182 -7.35 7.27 9.75
N SER A 183 -6.33 6.53 9.33
CA SER A 183 -5.74 5.47 10.15
C SER A 183 -4.31 5.85 10.54
N TYR A 184 -3.90 5.41 11.72
CA TYR A 184 -2.53 5.50 12.22
C TYR A 184 -2.05 4.09 12.53
N VAL A 185 -0.90 3.72 11.99
CA VAL A 185 -0.32 2.39 12.18
C VAL A 185 1.01 2.53 12.88
N ASP A 186 1.04 2.17 14.16
CA ASP A 186 2.27 2.01 14.93
C ASP A 186 2.74 0.56 14.88
N SER A 187 4.02 0.36 14.57
CA SER A 187 4.66 -0.95 14.60
C SER A 187 5.26 -1.30 15.98
N GLY A 188 4.98 -0.47 16.99
CA GLY A 188 5.31 -0.65 18.40
C GLY A 188 6.62 0.01 18.85
N PHE A 189 7.15 0.97 18.07
CA PHE A 189 8.47 1.57 18.30
C PHE A 189 8.54 3.08 18.03
N GLU A 190 7.47 3.71 17.52
CA GLU A 190 7.50 5.15 17.23
C GLU A 190 7.02 5.99 18.42
N THR A 191 7.82 7.00 18.77
CA THR A 191 7.37 8.11 19.62
C THR A 191 6.17 8.80 18.97
N SER A 192 5.29 9.42 19.76
CA SER A 192 4.06 10.11 19.32
C SER A 192 4.27 11.22 18.27
N SER A 193 5.50 11.54 17.90
CA SER A 193 5.88 12.54 16.89
C SER A 193 5.23 12.33 15.52
N HIS A 194 5.03 11.09 15.08
CA HIS A 194 4.34 10.82 13.80
C HIS A 194 2.84 11.12 13.89
N PHE A 195 2.22 10.83 15.05
CA PHE A 195 0.83 11.17 15.32
C PHE A 195 0.61 12.69 15.37
N VAL A 196 1.55 13.47 15.91
CA VAL A 196 1.45 14.95 15.96
C VAL A 196 1.27 15.55 14.57
N SER A 197 1.90 14.98 13.52
CA SER A 197 1.72 15.46 12.15
C SER A 197 0.29 15.32 11.60
N HIS A 198 -0.58 14.57 12.29
CA HIS A 198 -1.99 14.40 11.97
C HIS A 198 -2.93 15.30 12.80
N LEU A 199 -2.41 16.06 13.77
CA LEU A 199 -3.22 16.88 14.68
C LEU A 199 -3.30 18.37 14.32
N GLY A 200 -2.49 18.83 13.35
CA GLY A 200 -2.39 20.25 12.99
C GLY A 200 -1.32 20.99 13.77
#